data_AF-A0A4P6FN08-F1
#
_entry.id   AF-A0A4P6FN08-F1
#
_cell.length_a   1.000
_cell.length_b   1.000
_cell.length_c   1.000
_cell.angle_alpha   90.00
_cell.angle_beta   90.00
_cell.angle_gamma   90.00
#
_symmetry.space_group_name_H-M   'P 1'
#
loop_
_entity.id
_entity.type
_entity.pdbx_description
1 polymer ?
#
loop_
_entity_poly.entity_id
_entity_poly.type
_entity_poly.pdbx_seq_one_letter_code
_entity_poly.pdbx_strand_id
1 'polypeptide(L)'
;MGPLHLAAYNADLEELERLLQSGHDPRARDEQGYTPLLCSCFRGGVGEQLPVVRALLDAGADPNAATEPSDANCLIYAVQSGNADLVSELIDAHVDVNAAADGVTALMQAARDGHDGIVEMLIRSGASPDRRSHGYTAADYARHAGHHDLAARLAITEA
;
A
#
# COMPACT_ATOMS: atom_id res chain seq x y z
N MET A 1 19.32 -7.29 1.88
CA MET A 1 18.61 -6.97 3.13
C MET A 1 19.56 -6.75 4.31
N GLY A 2 19.56 -5.55 4.91
CA GLY A 2 20.27 -5.23 6.15
C GLY A 2 19.49 -5.63 7.42
N PRO A 3 20.03 -5.40 8.63
CA PRO A 3 19.38 -5.82 9.88
C PRO A 3 18.01 -5.17 10.08
N LEU A 4 17.87 -3.87 9.75
CA LEU A 4 16.60 -3.16 9.86
C LEU A 4 15.56 -3.70 8.86
N HIS A 5 15.98 -4.08 7.65
CA HIS A 5 15.11 -4.74 6.65
C HIS A 5 14.62 -6.10 7.13
N LEU A 6 15.48 -6.90 7.77
CA LEU A 6 15.13 -8.22 8.27
C LEU A 6 14.16 -8.13 9.46
N ALA A 7 14.39 -7.20 10.39
CA ALA A 7 13.47 -6.96 11.50
C ALA A 7 12.09 -6.55 10.98
N ALA A 8 12.05 -5.62 10.01
CA ALA A 8 10.81 -5.20 9.36
C ALA A 8 10.10 -6.36 8.64
N TYR A 9 10.83 -7.15 7.86
CA TYR A 9 10.28 -8.30 7.12
C TYR A 9 9.70 -9.38 8.06
N ASN A 10 10.32 -9.59 9.21
CA ASN A 10 9.92 -10.61 10.18
C ASN A 10 8.87 -10.14 11.20
N ALA A 11 8.39 -8.89 11.10
CA ALA A 11 7.54 -8.26 12.12
C ALA A 11 8.17 -8.21 13.54
N ASP A 12 9.50 -8.15 13.62
CA ASP A 12 10.23 -8.10 14.89
C ASP A 12 10.31 -6.65 15.38
N LEU A 13 9.25 -6.19 16.06
CA LEU A 13 9.13 -4.81 16.54
C LEU A 13 10.23 -4.45 17.55
N GLU A 14 10.58 -5.35 18.46
CA GLU A 14 11.57 -5.08 19.51
C GLU A 14 12.95 -4.81 18.89
N GLU A 15 13.40 -5.67 17.98
CA GLU A 15 14.67 -5.48 17.29
C GLU A 15 14.63 -4.26 16.35
N LEU A 16 13.52 -4.04 15.67
CA LEU A 16 13.32 -2.87 14.81
C LEU A 16 13.48 -1.57 15.60
N GLU A 17 12.77 -1.41 16.72
CA GLU A 17 12.85 -0.23 17.58
C GLU A 17 14.27 -0.04 18.14
N ARG A 18 14.93 -1.12 18.57
CA ARG A 18 16.32 -1.09 19.04
C ARG A 18 17.27 -0.58 17.94
N LEU A 19 17.09 -1.04 16.70
CA LEU A 19 17.91 -0.64 15.56
C LEU A 19 17.67 0.83 15.18
N LEU A 20 16.41 1.28 15.15
CA LEU A 20 16.05 2.68 14.92
C LEU A 20 16.66 3.60 16.00
N GLN A 21 16.57 3.22 17.28
CA GLN A 21 17.16 3.96 18.40
C GLN A 21 18.69 4.05 18.32
N SER A 22 19.34 3.05 17.70
CA SER A 22 20.80 3.07 17.46
C SER A 22 21.22 3.89 16.23
N GLY A 23 20.28 4.54 15.54
CA GLY A 23 20.55 5.45 14.43
C GLY A 23 20.57 4.80 13.04
N HIS A 24 20.00 3.60 12.88
CA HIS A 24 19.81 3.03 11.55
C HIS A 24 18.78 3.86 10.77
N ASP A 25 19.08 4.17 9.52
CA ASP A 25 18.23 4.99 8.66
C ASP A 25 16.99 4.19 8.20
N PRO A 26 15.75 4.60 8.56
CA PRO A 26 14.52 3.96 8.11
C PRO A 26 14.26 4.11 6.60
N ARG A 27 15.00 4.98 5.90
CA ARG A 27 14.94 5.18 4.44
C ARG A 27 16.01 4.40 3.68
N ALA A 28 16.88 3.65 4.36
CA ALA A 28 17.97 2.94 3.71
C ALA A 28 17.45 1.92 2.69
N ARG A 29 17.97 1.95 1.46
CA ARG A 29 17.71 0.92 0.45
C ARG A 29 18.73 -0.19 0.58
N ASP A 30 18.29 -1.45 0.51
CA ASP A 30 19.20 -2.59 0.40
C ASP A 30 19.70 -2.79 -1.05
N GLU A 31 20.49 -3.83 -1.28
CA GLU A 31 21.06 -4.14 -2.61
C GLU A 31 19.99 -4.41 -3.69
N GLN A 32 18.77 -4.74 -3.29
CA GLN A 32 17.64 -4.95 -4.20
C GLN A 32 16.77 -3.68 -4.34
N GLY A 33 17.16 -2.58 -3.69
CA GLY A 33 16.44 -1.32 -3.71
C GLY A 33 15.30 -1.23 -2.70
N TYR A 34 15.10 -2.20 -1.81
CA TYR A 34 13.98 -2.19 -0.87
C TYR A 34 14.31 -1.35 0.37
N THR A 35 13.34 -0.56 0.83
CA THR A 35 13.37 0.09 2.15
C THR A 35 12.85 -0.89 3.22
N PRO A 36 13.15 -0.68 4.51
CA PRO A 36 12.54 -1.47 5.58
C PRO A 36 11.01 -1.46 5.52
N LEU A 37 10.41 -0.30 5.20
CA LEU A 37 8.97 -0.17 5.05
C LEU A 37 8.42 -1.08 3.94
N LEU A 38 9.05 -1.10 2.77
CA LEU A 38 8.67 -2.02 1.69
C LEU A 38 8.79 -3.50 2.12
N CYS A 39 9.82 -3.84 2.90
CA CYS A 39 9.98 -5.20 3.42
C CYS A 39 8.87 -5.61 4.39
N SER A 40 8.36 -4.70 5.24
CA SER A 40 7.24 -4.99 6.15
C SER A 40 5.91 -5.24 5.42
N CYS A 41 5.70 -4.65 4.24
CA CYS A 41 4.45 -4.77 3.49
C CYS A 41 4.43 -5.97 2.53
N PHE A 42 5.58 -6.58 2.21
CA PHE A 42 5.67 -7.66 1.23
C PHE A 42 5.11 -9.00 1.73
N ARG A 43 5.14 -9.25 3.06
CA ARG A 43 4.50 -10.44 3.64
C ARG A 43 3.00 -10.14 3.78
N GLY A 44 2.23 -10.49 2.76
CA GLY A 44 0.77 -10.33 2.70
C GLY A 44 -0.02 -11.20 3.70
N GLY A 45 0.25 -11.10 4.99
CA GLY A 45 -0.41 -11.93 5.99
C GLY A 45 -0.42 -11.33 7.40
N VAL A 46 -1.65 -11.14 7.90
CA VAL A 46 -2.11 -11.15 9.30
C VAL A 46 -1.42 -10.17 10.27
N GLY A 47 -2.06 -9.00 10.47
CA GLY A 47 -2.11 -8.17 11.71
C GLY A 47 -0.82 -7.66 12.37
N GLU A 48 0.23 -8.47 12.40
CA GLU A 48 1.48 -8.30 13.15
C GLU A 48 2.41 -7.26 12.50
N GLN A 49 2.19 -6.91 11.23
CA GLN A 49 3.00 -5.90 10.54
C GLN A 49 2.62 -4.46 10.92
N LEU A 50 1.40 -4.22 11.43
CA LEU A 50 0.92 -2.86 11.68
C LEU A 50 1.78 -2.09 12.70
N PRO A 51 2.21 -2.69 13.84
CA PRO A 51 3.14 -2.01 14.75
C PRO A 51 4.50 -1.67 14.12
N VAL A 52 5.04 -2.56 13.28
CA VAL A 52 6.32 -2.33 12.58
C VAL A 52 6.19 -1.21 11.55
N VAL A 53 5.10 -1.20 10.77
CA VAL A 53 4.81 -0.13 9.81
C VAL A 53 4.69 1.21 10.53
N ARG A 54 3.95 1.27 11.64
CA ARG A 54 3.84 2.47 12.49
C ARG A 54 5.20 2.95 12.96
N ALA A 55 5.99 2.07 13.57
CA ALA A 55 7.32 2.43 14.09
C ALA A 55 8.25 2.96 12.98
N LEU A 56 8.18 2.39 11.77
CA LEU A 56 8.94 2.89 10.62
C LEU A 56 8.46 4.26 10.16
N LEU A 57 7.15 4.47 10.04
CA LEU A 57 6.56 5.76 9.65
C LEU A 57 6.85 6.86 10.69
N ASP A 58 6.73 6.54 11.98
CA ASP A 58 7.06 7.43 13.10
C ASP A 58 8.55 7.79 13.12
N ALA A 59 9.43 6.85 12.74
CA ALA A 59 10.85 7.11 12.56
C ALA A 59 11.17 7.91 11.28
N GLY A 60 10.16 8.21 10.46
CA GLY A 60 10.29 8.98 9.23
C GLY A 60 10.63 8.12 8.02
N ALA A 61 10.21 6.87 7.93
CA ALA A 61 10.19 6.18 6.65
C ALA A 61 9.35 6.97 5.63
N ASP A 62 9.72 6.92 4.35
CA ASP A 62 8.92 7.54 3.29
C ASP A 62 7.74 6.62 2.93
N PRO A 63 6.47 7.01 3.19
CA PRO A 63 5.30 6.19 2.85
C PRO A 63 5.17 5.95 1.34
N ASN A 64 5.79 6.79 0.52
CA ASN A 64 5.78 6.71 -0.95
C ASN A 64 6.98 5.95 -1.51
N ALA A 65 7.84 5.38 -0.67
CA ALA A 65 8.89 4.49 -1.14
C ALA A 65 8.29 3.35 -1.96
N ALA A 66 8.83 3.15 -3.15
CA ALA A 66 8.34 2.17 -4.12
C ALA A 66 9.48 1.25 -4.61
N THR A 67 9.08 0.03 -4.99
CA THR A 67 9.95 -0.96 -5.62
C THR A 67 10.22 -0.60 -7.07
N GLU A 68 11.40 -0.94 -7.57
CA GLU A 68 11.69 -0.91 -9.01
C GLU A 68 11.62 -2.34 -9.58
N PRO A 69 11.17 -2.55 -10.84
CA PRO A 69 10.71 -1.54 -11.80
C PRO A 69 9.20 -1.26 -11.75
N SER A 70 8.46 -1.95 -10.87
CA SER A 70 6.99 -1.93 -10.91
C SER A 70 6.36 -0.72 -10.25
N ASP A 71 7.12 0.12 -9.53
CA ASP A 71 6.62 1.24 -8.72
C ASP A 71 5.60 0.82 -7.63
N ALA A 72 5.66 -0.43 -7.16
CA ALA A 72 4.79 -0.88 -6.07
C ALA A 72 5.25 -0.32 -4.72
N ASN A 73 4.36 0.39 -4.03
CA ASN A 73 4.56 0.86 -2.67
C ASN A 73 3.74 0.01 -1.66
N CYS A 74 3.86 0.34 -0.38
CA CYS A 74 3.11 -0.34 0.68
C CYS A 74 1.59 -0.29 0.50
N LEU A 75 1.03 0.78 -0.07
CA LEU A 75 -0.41 0.89 -0.30
C LEU A 75 -0.89 -0.19 -1.29
N ILE A 76 -0.14 -0.42 -2.38
CA ILE A 76 -0.47 -1.46 -3.35
C ILE A 76 -0.52 -2.84 -2.68
N TYR A 77 0.48 -3.19 -1.86
CA TYR A 77 0.50 -4.47 -1.15
C TYR A 77 -0.61 -4.58 -0.09
N ALA A 78 -0.91 -3.49 0.63
CA ALA A 78 -2.00 -3.45 1.60
C ALA A 78 -3.37 -3.71 0.94
N VAL A 79 -3.60 -3.11 -0.24
CA VAL A 79 -4.82 -3.34 -1.01
C VAL A 79 -4.89 -4.76 -1.55
N GLN A 80 -3.81 -5.29 -2.13
CA GLN A 80 -3.76 -6.66 -2.66
C GLN A 80 -4.04 -7.74 -1.60
N SER A 81 -3.70 -7.46 -0.34
CA SER A 81 -3.97 -8.35 0.78
C SER A 81 -5.34 -8.13 1.44
N GLY A 82 -6.10 -7.12 1.02
CA GLY A 82 -7.37 -6.76 1.64
C GLY A 82 -7.24 -6.19 3.06
N ASN A 83 -6.05 -5.74 3.47
CA ASN A 83 -5.78 -5.27 4.82
C ASN A 83 -6.23 -3.81 5.00
N ALA A 84 -7.52 -3.64 5.35
CA ALA A 84 -8.12 -2.33 5.54
C ALA A 84 -7.43 -1.47 6.62
N ASP A 85 -6.98 -2.08 7.72
CA ASP A 85 -6.31 -1.36 8.81
C ASP A 85 -4.96 -0.77 8.34
N LEU A 86 -4.19 -1.55 7.58
CA LEU A 86 -2.93 -1.06 7.00
C LEU A 86 -3.17 0.01 5.92
N VAL A 87 -4.24 -0.12 5.12
CA VAL A 87 -4.63 0.93 4.17
C VAL A 87 -4.94 2.24 4.92
N SER A 88 -5.72 2.18 6.01
CA SER A 88 -6.02 3.35 6.83
C SER A 88 -4.76 3.99 7.38
N GLU A 89 -3.85 3.20 7.95
CA GLU A 89 -2.59 3.68 8.52
C GLU A 89 -1.72 4.41 7.49
N LEU A 90 -1.60 3.86 6.28
CA LEU A 90 -0.81 4.47 5.22
C LEU A 90 -1.43 5.77 4.72
N ILE A 91 -2.76 5.85 4.66
CA ILE A 91 -3.50 7.09 4.33
C ILE A 91 -3.26 8.16 5.40
N ASP A 92 -3.33 7.78 6.68
CA ASP A 92 -3.06 8.68 7.81
C ASP A 92 -1.61 9.19 7.78
N ALA A 93 -0.68 8.36 7.28
CA ALA A 93 0.71 8.74 7.02
C ALA A 93 0.93 9.51 5.70
N HIS A 94 -0.13 9.95 5.02
CA HIS A 94 -0.08 10.75 3.78
C HIS A 94 0.61 10.05 2.60
N VAL A 95 0.38 8.74 2.42
CA VAL A 95 0.73 8.05 1.17
C VAL A 95 -0.04 8.64 -0.01
N ASP A 96 0.58 8.65 -1.19
CA ASP A 96 -0.10 8.96 -2.45
C ASP A 96 -1.12 7.86 -2.77
N VAL A 97 -2.39 8.14 -2.52
CA VAL A 97 -3.52 7.24 -2.81
C VAL A 97 -3.71 6.96 -4.31
N ASN A 98 -3.09 7.77 -5.17
CA ASN A 98 -3.10 7.60 -6.63
C ASN A 98 -1.85 6.88 -7.16
N ALA A 99 -1.00 6.36 -6.28
CA ALA A 99 0.11 5.51 -6.65
C ALA A 99 -0.36 4.31 -7.48
N ALA A 100 0.48 3.89 -8.41
CA ALA A 100 0.18 2.83 -9.35
C ALA A 100 1.38 1.91 -9.52
N ALA A 101 1.13 0.60 -9.46
CA ALA A 101 2.13 -0.41 -9.79
C ALA A 101 1.87 -0.92 -11.21
N ASP A 102 2.87 -0.87 -12.08
CA ASP A 102 2.75 -1.21 -13.51
C ASP A 102 1.54 -0.50 -14.18
N GLY A 103 1.29 0.75 -13.77
CA GLY A 103 0.17 1.56 -14.23
C GLY A 103 -1.19 1.22 -13.58
N VAL A 104 -1.30 0.16 -12.79
CA VAL A 104 -2.52 -0.22 -12.06
C VAL A 104 -2.56 0.48 -10.70
N THR A 105 -3.57 1.32 -10.47
CA THR A 105 -3.74 2.04 -9.20
C THR A 105 -4.26 1.15 -8.07
N ALA A 106 -4.03 1.57 -6.83
CA ALA A 106 -4.63 0.95 -5.64
C ALA A 106 -6.17 0.82 -5.77
N LEU A 107 -6.85 1.85 -6.30
CA LEU A 107 -8.30 1.84 -6.49
C LEU A 107 -8.74 0.80 -7.54
N MET A 108 -8.00 0.66 -8.64
CA MET A 108 -8.28 -0.39 -9.65
C MET A 108 -8.13 -1.79 -9.08
N GLN A 109 -7.09 -2.02 -8.27
CA GLN A 109 -6.87 -3.30 -7.59
C GLN A 109 -8.00 -3.60 -6.61
N ALA A 110 -8.35 -2.66 -5.72
CA ALA A 110 -9.44 -2.83 -4.77
C ALA A 110 -10.79 -3.10 -5.46
N ALA A 111 -11.05 -2.42 -6.58
CA ALA A 111 -12.25 -2.61 -7.38
C ALA A 111 -12.28 -3.98 -8.07
N ARG A 112 -11.15 -4.45 -8.60
CA ARG A 112 -11.01 -5.79 -9.19
C ARG A 112 -11.27 -6.89 -8.15
N ASP A 113 -10.79 -6.71 -6.92
CA ASP A 113 -10.86 -7.73 -5.88
C ASP A 113 -12.14 -7.63 -5.02
N GLY A 114 -13.01 -6.65 -5.30
CA GLY A 114 -14.29 -6.48 -4.62
C GLY A 114 -14.16 -6.02 -3.18
N HIS A 115 -13.10 -5.27 -2.85
CA HIS A 115 -12.86 -4.77 -1.50
C HIS A 115 -13.62 -3.46 -1.27
N ASP A 116 -14.96 -3.54 -1.17
CA ASP A 116 -15.85 -2.37 -1.05
C ASP A 116 -15.41 -1.35 0.02
N GLY A 117 -15.02 -1.83 1.22
CA GLY A 117 -14.56 -0.96 2.29
C GLY A 117 -13.26 -0.21 1.95
N ILE A 118 -12.32 -0.88 1.29
CA ILE A 118 -11.06 -0.25 0.83
C ILE A 118 -11.33 0.74 -0.30
N VAL A 119 -12.23 0.41 -1.23
CA VAL A 119 -12.66 1.34 -2.29
C VAL A 119 -13.21 2.62 -1.68
N GLU A 120 -14.08 2.52 -0.67
CA GLU A 120 -14.61 3.70 0.01
C GLU A 120 -13.54 4.54 0.70
N MET A 121 -12.58 3.90 1.38
CA MET A 121 -11.46 4.61 2.01
C MET A 121 -10.62 5.37 0.98
N LEU A 122 -10.27 4.72 -0.14
CA LEU A 122 -9.46 5.32 -1.19
C LEU A 122 -10.17 6.50 -1.85
N ILE A 123 -11.46 6.35 -2.20
CA ILE A 123 -12.26 7.45 -2.79
C ILE A 123 -12.36 8.64 -1.83
N ARG A 124 -12.67 8.41 -0.54
CA ARG A 124 -12.75 9.47 0.47
C ARG A 124 -11.42 10.21 0.65
N SER A 125 -10.31 9.55 0.32
CA SER A 125 -8.96 10.08 0.44
C SER A 125 -8.43 10.71 -0.85
N GLY A 126 -9.26 10.83 -1.90
CA GLY A 126 -8.91 11.51 -3.14
C GLY A 126 -8.33 10.61 -4.24
N ALA A 127 -8.54 9.29 -4.18
CA ALA A 127 -8.23 8.42 -5.30
C ALA A 127 -9.11 8.76 -6.53
N SER A 128 -8.49 8.85 -7.70
CA SER A 128 -9.15 9.24 -8.95
C SER A 128 -9.81 8.03 -9.64
N PRO A 129 -11.15 7.89 -9.64
CA PRO A 129 -11.84 6.75 -10.27
C PRO A 129 -11.65 6.69 -11.80
N ASP A 130 -11.41 7.84 -12.42
CA ASP A 130 -11.28 7.98 -13.87
C ASP A 130 -9.87 7.71 -14.42
N ARG A 131 -8.87 7.48 -13.55
CA ARG A 131 -7.55 7.06 -14.02
C ARG A 131 -7.68 5.78 -14.84
N ARG A 132 -6.86 5.65 -15.89
CA ARG A 132 -6.91 4.51 -16.81
C ARG A 132 -5.60 3.75 -16.80
N SER A 133 -5.70 2.43 -16.68
CA SER A 133 -4.59 1.49 -16.93
C SER A 133 -4.99 0.57 -18.08
N HIS A 134 -4.14 0.46 -19.10
CA HIS A 134 -4.45 -0.27 -20.33
C HIS A 134 -5.81 0.08 -20.96
N GLY A 135 -6.25 1.33 -20.78
CA GLY A 135 -7.55 1.78 -21.26
C GLY A 135 -8.75 1.41 -20.38
N TYR A 136 -8.55 0.90 -19.15
CA TYR A 136 -9.61 0.52 -18.21
C TYR A 136 -9.58 1.39 -16.95
N THR A 137 -10.76 1.81 -16.48
CA THR A 137 -10.97 2.51 -15.20
C THR A 137 -11.21 1.52 -14.06
N ALA A 138 -11.22 1.99 -12.81
CA ALA A 138 -11.56 1.13 -11.67
C ALA A 138 -12.94 0.47 -11.82
N ALA A 139 -13.93 1.19 -12.36
CA ALA A 139 -15.26 0.64 -12.66
C ALA A 139 -15.21 -0.49 -13.70
N ASP A 140 -14.32 -0.37 -14.70
CA ASP A 140 -14.12 -1.44 -15.68
C ASP A 140 -13.48 -2.68 -15.05
N TYR A 141 -12.49 -2.51 -14.19
CA TYR A 141 -11.88 -3.62 -13.44
C TYR A 141 -12.91 -4.36 -12.57
N ALA A 142 -13.73 -3.63 -11.80
CA ALA A 142 -14.83 -4.21 -11.03
C ALA A 142 -15.82 -4.97 -11.91
N ARG A 143 -16.18 -4.42 -13.07
CA ARG A 143 -17.12 -5.05 -14.01
C ARG A 143 -16.57 -6.36 -14.59
N HIS A 144 -15.31 -6.38 -15.01
CA HIS A 144 -14.67 -7.59 -15.55
C HIS A 144 -14.52 -8.69 -14.50
N ALA A 145 -14.39 -8.31 -13.21
CA ALA A 145 -14.33 -9.24 -12.09
C ALA A 145 -15.71 -9.71 -11.58
N GLY A 146 -16.82 -9.15 -12.09
CA GLY A 146 -18.19 -9.50 -11.69
C GLY A 146 -18.74 -8.71 -10.51
N HIS A 147 -18.03 -7.68 -10.03
CA HIS A 147 -18.49 -6.77 -8.97
C HIS A 147 -19.39 -5.67 -9.56
N HIS A 148 -20.54 -6.06 -10.13
CA HIS A 148 -21.41 -5.17 -10.91
C HIS A 148 -21.95 -3.97 -10.12
N ASP A 149 -22.35 -4.16 -8.86
CA ASP A 149 -22.87 -3.08 -8.02
C ASP A 149 -21.77 -2.07 -7.67
N LEU A 150 -20.57 -2.55 -7.36
CA LEU A 150 -19.40 -1.72 -7.13
C LEU A 150 -18.99 -0.96 -8.40
N ALA A 151 -19.01 -1.62 -9.56
CA ALA A 151 -18.75 -0.99 -10.84
C ALA A 151 -19.76 0.12 -11.15
N ALA A 152 -21.05 -0.10 -10.84
CA ALA A 152 -22.08 0.92 -10.98
C ALA A 152 -21.76 2.11 -10.07
N ARG A 153 -21.47 1.89 -8.78
CA ARG A 153 -21.09 2.95 -7.82
C ARG A 153 -19.86 3.75 -8.25
N LEU A 154 -18.83 3.09 -8.78
CA LEU A 154 -17.61 3.75 -9.22
C LEU A 154 -17.83 4.60 -10.48
N ALA A 155 -18.74 4.21 -11.36
CA ALA A 155 -19.03 4.92 -12.61
C ALA A 155 -19.83 6.22 -12.42
N ILE A 156 -20.46 6.42 -11.26
CA ILE A 156 -21.22 7.65 -10.91
C ILE A 156 -20.47 8.58 -9.95
N THR A 157 -19.28 8.22 -9.48
CA THR A 157 -18.39 9.12 -8.74
C THR A 157 -17.77 10.13 -9.72
N GLU A 158 -18.48 11.22 -10.01
CA GLU A 158 -17.97 12.35 -10.80
C GLU A 158 -17.05 13.27 -9.97
N ALA A 159 -16.11 13.92 -10.67
CA ALA A 159 -15.03 14.78 -10.22
C ALA A 159 -15.41 15.98 -9.32
#